data_AF-A0A9Q3BA05-F1
#
_entry.id   AF-A0A9Q3BA05-F1
#
_cell.length_a   1.000
_cell.length_b   1.000
_cell.length_c   1.000
_cell.angle_alpha   90.00
_cell.angle_beta   90.00
_cell.angle_gamma   90.00
#
_symmetry.space_group_name_H-M   'P 1'
#
loop_
_entity.id
_entity.type
_entity.pdbx_description
1 polymer ?
#
loop_
_entity_poly.entity_id
_entity_poly.type
_entity_poly.pdbx_seq_one_letter_code
_entity_poly.pdbx_strand_id
1 'polypeptide(L)'
;MWKKLQEQGKNPESLKYLENTWLPLKEYYVPSWTNYHFHLVVGSTSRVEGAHAMVEIWLQKYAGTLPKVVRDLEMAFKKQFIEIINRISKQMTVKVTNFPPNICPLNGKVSHYALQMAFDNFKTKFPPMKKCTNRYNNYQGIPCTHKNQKAYSKCQRIEISDFQPQ
;
A
#
# COMPACT_ATOMS: atom_id res chain seq x y z
N MET A 1 -6.44 2.69 -17.63
CA MET A 1 -7.48 3.68 -17.27
C MET A 1 -7.56 4.80 -18.30
N TRP A 2 -6.49 5.58 -18.55
CA TRP A 2 -6.52 6.67 -19.55
C TRP A 2 -6.89 6.23 -20.97
N LYS A 3 -6.30 5.13 -21.49
CA LYS A 3 -6.67 4.57 -22.80
C LYS A 3 -8.15 4.20 -22.92
N LYS A 4 -8.73 3.57 -21.89
CA LYS A 4 -10.17 3.27 -21.84
C LYS A 4 -11.04 4.54 -21.86
N LEU A 5 -10.56 5.62 -21.24
CA LEU A 5 -11.26 6.90 -21.19
C LEU A 5 -11.18 7.65 -22.53
N GLN A 6 -10.10 7.47 -23.28
CA GLN A 6 -9.99 7.93 -24.68
C GLN A 6 -10.91 7.13 -25.62
N GLU A 7 -11.02 5.82 -25.41
CA GLU A 7 -11.91 4.93 -26.18
C GLU A 7 -13.40 5.20 -25.89
N GLN A 8 -13.75 5.57 -24.66
CA GLN A 8 -15.13 5.84 -24.22
C GLN A 8 -15.52 7.33 -24.31
N GLY A 9 -14.54 8.22 -24.49
CA GLY A 9 -14.74 9.67 -24.46
C GLY A 9 -15.46 10.16 -25.72
N LYS A 10 -16.73 10.56 -25.56
CA LYS A 10 -17.56 11.04 -26.67
C LYS A 10 -17.24 12.47 -27.15
N ASN A 11 -16.49 13.25 -26.37
CA ASN A 11 -16.17 14.64 -26.70
C ASN A 11 -14.65 14.86 -26.83
N PRO A 12 -14.13 15.07 -28.05
CA PRO A 12 -12.70 15.29 -28.31
C PRO A 12 -12.13 16.53 -27.63
N GLU A 13 -12.90 17.61 -27.50
CA GLU A 13 -12.43 18.84 -26.87
C GLU A 13 -12.26 18.67 -25.37
N SER A 14 -13.17 17.94 -24.73
CA SER A 14 -13.04 17.64 -23.29
C SER A 14 -11.82 16.76 -23.00
N LEU A 15 -11.52 15.77 -23.87
CA LEU A 15 -10.30 14.96 -23.74
C LEU A 15 -9.04 15.83 -23.91
N LYS A 16 -9.03 16.72 -24.91
CA LYS A 16 -7.92 17.64 -25.17
C LYS A 16 -7.71 18.63 -24.02
N TYR A 17 -8.79 19.11 -23.40
CA TYR A 17 -8.73 19.96 -22.22
C TYR A 17 -8.16 19.21 -21.00
N LEU A 18 -8.63 17.99 -20.75
CA LEU A 18 -8.10 17.15 -19.67
C LEU A 18 -6.61 16.84 -19.87
N GLU A 19 -6.19 16.55 -21.10
CA GLU A 19 -4.80 16.23 -21.45
C GLU A 19 -3.86 17.42 -21.30
N ASN A 20 -4.30 18.62 -21.68
CA ASN A 20 -3.45 19.81 -21.66
C ASN A 20 -3.49 20.58 -20.34
N THR A 21 -4.59 20.50 -19.60
CA THR A 21 -4.79 21.31 -18.38
C THR A 21 -4.65 20.48 -17.11
N TRP A 22 -5.38 19.36 -16.99
CA TRP A 22 -5.51 18.66 -15.70
C TRP A 22 -4.51 17.53 -15.53
N LEU A 23 -4.26 16.72 -16.56
CA LEU A 23 -3.31 15.61 -16.51
C LEU A 23 -1.87 16.03 -16.20
N PRO A 24 -1.34 17.16 -16.71
CA PRO A 24 0.00 17.61 -16.34
C PRO A 24 0.08 18.01 -14.87
N LEU A 25 -1.06 18.40 -14.29
CA LEU A 25 -1.15 18.89 -12.91
C LEU A 25 -1.57 17.80 -11.90
N LYS A 26 -1.88 16.58 -12.36
CA LYS A 26 -2.39 15.50 -11.50
C LYS A 26 -1.47 15.18 -10.32
N GLU A 27 -0.15 15.29 -10.52
CA GLU A 27 0.86 15.03 -9.51
C GLU A 27 0.97 16.16 -8.47
N TYR A 28 0.30 17.29 -8.68
CA TYR A 28 0.28 18.41 -7.72
C TYR A 28 -0.99 18.41 -6.89
N TYR A 29 -2.16 18.21 -7.50
CA TYR A 29 -3.44 18.28 -6.78
C TYR A 29 -3.70 17.04 -5.92
N VAL A 30 -3.43 15.85 -6.47
CA VAL A 30 -3.74 14.60 -5.75
C VAL A 30 -2.90 14.50 -4.47
N PRO A 31 -1.57 14.70 -4.48
CA PRO A 31 -0.78 14.65 -3.24
C PRO A 31 -1.12 15.81 -2.29
N SER A 32 -1.53 16.97 -2.80
CA SER A 32 -1.97 18.09 -1.95
C SER A 32 -3.22 17.77 -1.15
N TRP A 33 -4.03 16.79 -1.55
CA TRP A 33 -5.20 16.38 -0.79
C TRP A 33 -4.95 15.08 -0.01
N THR A 34 -4.26 14.12 -0.63
CA THR A 34 -4.04 12.79 -0.04
C THR A 34 -2.89 12.74 0.96
N ASN A 35 -1.92 13.67 0.92
CA ASN A 35 -0.79 13.67 1.87
C ASN A 35 -1.19 14.10 3.30
N TYR A 36 -2.42 14.58 3.49
CA TYR A 36 -2.95 14.96 4.80
C TYR A 36 -3.70 13.83 5.50
N HIS A 37 -4.06 12.78 4.77
CA HIS A 37 -4.78 11.63 5.30
C HIS A 37 -3.93 10.36 5.17
N PHE A 38 -3.89 9.59 6.25
CA PHE A 38 -3.26 8.29 6.25
C PHE A 38 -3.98 7.37 5.27
N HIS A 39 -3.26 6.87 4.27
CA HIS A 39 -3.84 5.96 3.30
C HIS A 39 -2.99 4.73 3.01
N LEU A 40 -1.76 4.60 3.56
CA LEU A 40 -0.88 3.42 3.45
C LEU A 40 -0.88 2.80 2.03
N VAL A 41 -0.85 3.65 0.99
CA VAL A 41 -0.90 3.23 -0.42
C VAL A 41 -2.14 2.37 -0.78
N VAL A 42 -3.22 2.40 0.00
CA VAL A 42 -4.57 1.95 -0.37
C VAL A 42 -5.24 3.03 -1.22
N GLY A 43 -4.56 3.46 -2.28
CA GLY A 43 -5.07 4.43 -3.25
C GLY A 43 -5.83 3.78 -4.41
N SER A 44 -5.95 2.45 -4.42
CA SER A 44 -6.51 1.69 -5.53
C SER A 44 -7.62 0.74 -5.09
N THR A 45 -8.73 0.77 -5.83
CA THR A 45 -9.84 -0.20 -5.77
C THR A 45 -9.43 -1.62 -6.18
N SER A 46 -8.20 -1.84 -6.67
CA SER A 46 -7.70 -3.11 -7.19
C SER A 46 -7.90 -4.32 -6.27
N ARG A 47 -7.81 -4.15 -4.94
CA ARG A 47 -8.08 -5.24 -3.99
C ARG A 47 -9.55 -5.62 -3.96
N VAL A 48 -10.43 -4.62 -3.96
CA VAL A 48 -11.89 -4.81 -4.00
C VAL A 48 -12.30 -5.39 -5.35
N GLU A 49 -11.73 -4.89 -6.44
CA GLU A 49 -11.94 -5.40 -7.80
C GLU A 49 -11.46 -6.85 -7.94
N GLY A 50 -10.31 -7.20 -7.35
CA GLY A 50 -9.81 -8.57 -7.34
C GLY A 50 -10.71 -9.52 -6.54
N ALA A 51 -11.21 -9.09 -5.39
CA ALA A 51 -12.18 -9.85 -4.60
C ALA A 51 -13.50 -10.03 -5.36
N HIS A 52 -13.99 -8.97 -6.00
CA HIS A 52 -15.19 -9.02 -6.83
C HIS A 52 -15.01 -9.95 -8.03
N ALA A 53 -13.92 -9.82 -8.78
CA ALA A 53 -13.60 -10.66 -9.92
C ALA A 53 -13.48 -12.15 -9.53
N MET A 54 -12.91 -12.44 -8.35
CA MET A 54 -12.86 -13.80 -7.82
C MET A 54 -14.27 -14.36 -7.59
N VAL A 55 -15.17 -13.60 -6.96
CA VAL A 55 -16.56 -14.02 -6.76
C VAL A 55 -17.28 -14.19 -8.11
N GLU A 56 -17.08 -13.27 -9.04
CA GLU A 56 -17.68 -13.29 -10.37
C GLU A 56 -17.25 -14.53 -11.19
N ILE A 57 -15.96 -14.84 -11.23
CA ILE A 57 -15.44 -16.06 -11.88
C ILE A 57 -16.05 -17.32 -11.25
N TRP A 58 -16.22 -17.32 -9.93
CA TRP A 58 -16.85 -18.42 -9.21
C TRP A 58 -18.32 -18.60 -9.59
N LEU A 59 -19.08 -17.51 -9.64
CA LEU A 59 -20.49 -17.52 -10.05
C LEU A 59 -20.66 -17.98 -11.50
N GLN A 60 -19.80 -17.52 -12.41
CA GLN A 60 -19.84 -17.87 -13.83
C GLN A 60 -19.52 -19.35 -14.10
N LYS A 61 -18.65 -19.96 -13.30
CA LYS A 61 -18.27 -21.38 -13.45
C LYS A 61 -19.24 -22.36 -12.78
N TYR A 62 -20.23 -21.86 -12.05
CA TYR A 62 -21.08 -22.69 -11.22
C TYR A 62 -22.32 -23.20 -11.97
N ALA A 63 -22.51 -24.51 -12.01
CA ALA A 63 -23.70 -25.17 -12.58
C ALA A 63 -24.65 -25.75 -11.50
N GLY A 64 -24.48 -25.36 -10.23
CA GLY A 64 -25.21 -25.88 -9.07
C GLY A 64 -26.29 -24.94 -8.49
N THR A 65 -26.96 -25.38 -7.43
CA THR A 65 -28.01 -24.60 -6.75
C THR A 65 -27.46 -23.50 -5.86
N LEU A 66 -28.21 -22.40 -5.70
CA LEU A 66 -27.85 -21.24 -4.89
C LEU A 66 -27.36 -21.59 -3.46
N PRO A 67 -27.98 -22.53 -2.71
CA PRO A 67 -27.50 -22.89 -1.37
C PRO A 67 -26.09 -23.51 -1.36
N LYS A 68 -25.70 -24.18 -2.45
CA LYS A 68 -24.35 -24.76 -2.57
C LYS A 68 -23.31 -23.65 -2.79
N VAL A 69 -23.64 -22.66 -3.60
CA VAL A 69 -22.79 -21.47 -3.83
C VAL A 69 -22.51 -20.71 -2.53
N VAL A 70 -23.55 -20.46 -1.73
CA VAL A 70 -23.40 -19.74 -0.45
C VAL A 70 -22.46 -20.50 0.50
N ARG A 71 -22.63 -21.81 0.63
CA ARG A 71 -21.74 -22.64 1.47
C ARG A 71 -20.29 -22.65 0.99
N ASP A 72 -20.07 -22.74 -0.32
CA ASP A 72 -18.73 -22.73 -0.89
C ASP A 72 -18.04 -21.36 -0.71
N LEU A 73 -18.79 -20.25 -0.84
CA LEU A 73 -18.29 -18.90 -0.54
C LEU A 73 -17.90 -18.75 0.92
N GLU A 74 -18.74 -19.21 1.86
CA GLU A 74 -18.43 -19.20 3.28
C GLU A 74 -17.14 -19.98 3.58
N MET A 75 -16.96 -21.15 2.95
CA MET A 75 -15.75 -21.95 3.10
C MET A 75 -14.52 -21.25 2.53
N ALA A 76 -14.65 -20.63 1.35
CA ALA A 76 -13.58 -19.85 0.74
C ALA A 76 -13.15 -18.66 1.62
N PHE A 77 -14.11 -17.92 2.18
CA PHE A 77 -13.83 -16.83 3.11
C PHE A 77 -13.14 -17.32 4.39
N LYS A 78 -13.62 -18.41 4.98
CA LYS A 78 -12.95 -19.03 6.15
C LYS A 78 -11.52 -19.42 5.83
N LYS A 79 -11.28 -20.03 4.67
CA LYS A 79 -9.93 -20.41 4.22
C LYS A 79 -9.03 -19.18 4.06
N GLN A 80 -9.50 -18.12 3.40
CA GLN A 80 -8.75 -16.87 3.24
C GLN A 80 -8.45 -16.23 4.59
N PHE A 81 -9.41 -16.22 5.51
CA PHE A 81 -9.22 -15.70 6.86
C PHE A 81 -8.11 -16.46 7.60
N ILE A 82 -8.16 -17.79 7.62
CA ILE A 82 -7.14 -18.63 8.23
C ILE A 82 -5.76 -18.39 7.59
N GLU A 83 -5.72 -18.25 6.26
CA GLU A 83 -4.47 -17.96 5.54
C GLU A 83 -3.87 -16.60 5.96
N ILE A 84 -4.70 -15.57 6.11
CA ILE A 84 -4.28 -14.25 6.60
C ILE A 84 -3.71 -14.36 8.02
N ILE A 85 -4.42 -15.02 8.93
CA ILE A 85 -3.96 -15.22 10.31
C ILE A 85 -2.63 -15.98 10.34
N ASN A 86 -2.51 -17.07 9.58
CA ASN A 86 -1.27 -17.84 9.48
C ASN A 86 -0.12 -17.01 8.92
N ARG A 87 -0.39 -16.13 7.94
CA ARG A 87 0.61 -15.22 7.39
C ARG A 87 1.08 -14.19 8.42
N ILE A 88 0.17 -13.62 9.21
CA ILE A 88 0.50 -12.69 10.30
C ILE A 88 1.35 -13.40 11.35
N SER A 89 0.90 -14.57 11.83
CA SER A 89 1.64 -15.38 12.81
C SER A 89 3.04 -15.75 12.29
N LYS A 90 3.16 -16.11 11.01
CA LYS A 90 4.47 -16.40 10.39
C LYS A 90 5.38 -15.17 10.37
N GLN A 91 4.84 -13.97 10.10
CA GLN A 91 5.61 -12.73 10.15
C GLN A 91 6.03 -12.35 11.58
N MET A 92 5.28 -12.76 12.59
CA MET A 92 5.69 -12.55 13.99
C MET A 92 6.85 -13.44 14.40
N THR A 93 6.91 -14.68 13.88
CA THR A 93 7.90 -15.68 14.27
C THR A 93 9.17 -15.66 13.42
N VAL A 94 9.04 -15.46 12.10
CA VAL A 94 10.18 -15.51 11.17
C VAL A 94 10.84 -14.14 11.10
N LYS A 95 12.07 -14.01 11.61
CA LYS A 95 12.82 -12.76 11.52
C LYS A 95 13.47 -12.61 10.13
N VAL A 96 13.35 -11.44 9.53
CA VAL A 96 14.09 -11.09 8.30
C VAL A 96 15.47 -10.56 8.70
N THR A 97 16.53 -11.20 8.20
CA THR A 97 17.93 -10.90 8.56
C THR A 97 18.56 -9.80 7.71
N ASN A 98 17.94 -9.41 6.60
CA ASN A 98 18.50 -8.45 5.64
C ASN A 98 18.27 -6.97 5.99
N PHE A 99 17.79 -6.67 7.21
CA PHE A 99 17.55 -5.30 7.66
C PHE A 99 18.74 -4.73 8.43
N PRO A 100 19.02 -3.40 8.31
CA PRO A 100 20.11 -2.76 9.03
C PRO A 100 19.84 -2.73 10.55
N PRO A 101 20.87 -2.52 11.39
CA PRO A 101 20.77 -2.60 12.85
C PRO A 101 19.72 -1.65 13.49
N ASN A 102 19.41 -0.54 12.84
CA ASN A 102 18.40 0.42 13.30
C ASN A 102 16.95 -0.03 13.02
N ILE A 103 16.73 -1.03 12.16
CA ILE A 103 15.39 -1.56 11.77
C ILE A 103 15.20 -3.00 12.27
N CYS A 104 16.24 -3.83 12.24
CA CYS A 104 16.19 -5.25 12.62
C CYS A 104 15.49 -5.55 13.98
N PRO A 105 15.63 -4.73 15.04
CA PRO A 105 14.93 -4.93 16.32
C PRO A 105 13.40 -4.86 16.25
N LEU A 106 12.84 -4.35 15.16
CA LEU A 106 11.39 -4.23 14.93
C LEU A 106 10.77 -5.48 14.30
N ASN A 107 11.58 -6.49 13.93
CA ASN A 107 11.08 -7.79 13.49
C ASN A 107 10.09 -8.37 14.50
N GLY A 108 8.97 -8.88 14.01
CA GLY A 108 7.88 -9.44 14.81
C GLY A 108 7.03 -8.42 15.58
N LYS A 109 7.37 -7.12 15.50
CA LYS A 109 6.58 -6.01 16.07
C LYS A 109 5.92 -5.15 15.00
N VAL A 110 6.52 -5.11 13.82
CA VAL A 110 6.03 -4.41 12.64
C VAL A 110 5.98 -5.41 11.48
N SER A 111 4.97 -5.29 10.63
CA SER A 111 4.84 -6.18 9.46
C SER A 111 6.09 -6.13 8.57
N HIS A 112 6.48 -7.27 7.99
CA HIS A 112 7.63 -7.34 7.07
C HIS A 112 7.51 -6.38 5.90
N TYR A 113 6.28 -6.14 5.43
CA TYR A 113 6.01 -5.20 4.34
C TYR A 113 6.38 -3.77 4.73
N ALA A 114 5.94 -3.29 5.90
CA ALA A 114 6.26 -1.94 6.36
C ALA A 114 7.76 -1.78 6.66
N LEU A 115 8.42 -2.81 7.21
CA LEU A 115 9.88 -2.82 7.41
C LEU A 115 10.63 -2.74 6.08
N GLN A 116 10.19 -3.50 5.08
CA GLN A 116 10.76 -3.47 3.73
C GLN A 116 10.59 -2.09 3.10
N MET A 117 9.40 -1.49 3.19
CA MET A 117 9.17 -0.14 2.69
C MET A 117 10.04 0.91 3.40
N ALA A 118 10.18 0.82 4.72
CA ALA A 118 11.06 1.72 5.48
C ALA A 118 12.54 1.56 5.05
N PHE A 119 12.97 0.34 4.76
CA PHE A 119 14.31 0.05 4.26
C PHE A 119 14.53 0.54 2.82
N ASP A 120 13.56 0.34 1.93
CA ASP A 120 13.65 0.81 0.55
C ASP A 120 13.66 2.34 0.48
N ASN A 121 12.85 3.01 1.30
CA ASN A 121 12.91 4.47 1.47
C ASN A 121 14.24 4.96 2.04
N PHE A 122 14.90 4.16 2.87
CA PHE A 122 16.25 4.49 3.36
C PHE A 122 17.29 4.40 2.23
N LYS A 123 17.18 3.40 1.34
CA LYS A 123 18.10 3.22 0.20
C LYS A 123 17.95 4.26 -0.88
N THR A 124 16.75 4.80 -1.09
CA THR A 124 16.51 5.82 -2.13
C THR A 124 17.34 7.07 -1.83
N LYS A 125 18.34 7.34 -2.69
CA LYS A 125 19.16 8.54 -2.64
C LYS A 125 18.34 9.72 -3.15
N PHE A 126 17.83 10.56 -2.24
CA PHE A 126 17.32 11.86 -2.63
C PHE A 126 18.49 12.82 -2.94
N PRO A 127 18.35 13.76 -3.89
CA PRO A 127 19.27 14.90 -4.04
C PRO A 127 19.43 15.64 -2.70
N PRO A 128 20.49 16.46 -2.50
CA PRO A 128 20.82 17.08 -1.21
C PRO A 128 19.57 17.59 -0.50
N MET A 129 19.27 16.94 0.62
CA MET A 129 17.91 16.88 1.16
C MET A 129 17.38 18.26 1.53
N LYS A 130 16.23 18.64 0.94
CA LYS A 130 15.39 19.73 1.46
C LYS A 130 15.01 19.42 2.91
N LYS A 131 14.73 20.44 3.73
CA LYS A 131 14.30 20.25 5.13
C LYS A 131 13.14 19.24 5.20
N CYS A 132 13.23 18.29 6.14
CA CYS A 132 12.19 17.29 6.34
C CYS A 132 10.84 17.97 6.64
N THR A 133 9.81 17.63 5.87
CA THR A 133 8.45 18.16 6.06
C THR A 133 7.59 17.28 6.97
N ASN A 134 8.10 16.13 7.43
CA ASN A 134 7.39 15.07 8.17
C ASN A 134 6.12 14.52 7.48
N ARG A 135 5.75 15.01 6.30
CA ARG A 135 4.55 14.60 5.58
C ARG A 135 4.53 13.12 5.25
N TYR A 136 5.70 12.55 4.92
CA TYR A 136 5.83 11.14 4.56
C TYR A 136 5.27 10.19 5.62
N ASN A 137 5.50 10.50 6.90
CA ASN A 137 4.94 9.69 7.99
C ASN A 137 3.41 9.83 8.07
N ASN A 138 2.88 11.02 7.83
CA ASN A 138 1.43 11.28 7.95
C ASN A 138 0.59 10.49 6.96
N TYR A 139 1.06 10.30 5.71
CA TYR A 139 0.26 9.61 4.70
C TYR A 139 0.66 8.15 4.47
N GLN A 140 1.92 7.77 4.68
CA GLN A 140 2.39 6.38 4.52
C GLN A 140 2.43 5.60 5.84
N GLY A 141 2.45 6.26 6.99
CA GLY A 141 2.57 5.64 8.32
C GLY A 141 3.86 4.87 8.56
N ILE A 142 4.93 5.21 7.85
CA ILE A 142 6.28 4.66 8.04
C ILE A 142 7.28 5.81 8.17
N PRO A 143 8.43 5.59 8.83
CA PRO A 143 9.43 6.63 9.01
C PRO A 143 9.98 7.12 7.67
N CYS A 144 10.11 8.44 7.55
CA CYS A 144 10.70 9.06 6.37
C CYS A 144 12.21 8.78 6.27
N THR A 145 12.76 8.92 5.06
CA THR A 145 14.20 8.76 4.78
C THR A 145 15.07 9.63 5.70
N HIS A 146 14.66 10.88 5.98
CA HIS A 146 15.40 11.78 6.88
C HIS A 146 15.53 11.20 8.29
N LYS A 147 14.45 10.60 8.82
CA LYS A 147 14.43 10.03 10.17
C LYS A 147 15.28 8.78 10.24
N ASN A 148 15.18 7.91 9.22
CA ASN A 148 15.99 6.69 9.13
C ASN A 148 17.48 6.99 8.99
N GLN A 149 17.86 7.95 8.14
CA GLN A 149 19.26 8.36 7.96
C GLN A 149 19.81 9.01 9.23
N LYS A 150 19.05 9.91 9.86
CA LYS A 150 19.46 10.55 11.13
C LYS A 150 19.67 9.52 12.24
N ALA A 151 18.77 8.53 12.35
CA ALA A 151 18.91 7.44 13.31
C ALA A 151 20.16 6.60 13.01
N TYR A 152 20.35 6.21 11.76
CA TYR A 152 21.50 5.42 11.33
C TYR A 152 22.84 6.13 11.60
N SER A 153 22.98 7.41 11.21
CA SER A 153 24.21 8.19 11.44
C SER A 153 24.53 8.41 12.92
N LYS A 154 23.52 8.37 13.80
CA LYS A 154 23.69 8.50 15.25
C LYS A 154 23.81 7.17 15.98
N CYS A 155 23.87 6.04 15.26
CA CYS A 155 23.77 4.70 15.83
C CYS A 155 22.52 4.51 16.71
N GLN A 156 21.45 5.22 16.39
CA GLN A 156 20.15 5.15 17.06
C GLN A 156 19.20 4.22 16.30
N ARG A 157 18.21 3.71 17.04
CA ARG A 157 17.18 2.82 16.53
C ARG A 157 15.96 3.63 16.10
N ILE A 158 15.22 3.10 15.14
CA ILE A 158 13.86 3.57 14.85
C ILE A 158 12.93 2.82 15.80
N GLU A 159 11.96 3.54 16.36
CA GLU A 159 11.03 2.99 17.34
C GLU A 159 9.73 2.54 16.69
N ILE A 160 8.97 1.70 17.40
CA ILE A 160 7.64 1.26 16.94
C ILE A 160 6.71 2.47 16.75
N SER A 161 6.83 3.49 17.60
CA SER A 161 6.08 4.74 17.51
C SER A 161 6.37 5.55 16.24
N ASP A 162 7.43 5.21 15.51
CA ASP A 162 7.75 5.82 14.23
C ASP A 162 6.93 5.23 13.08
N PHE A 163 6.21 4.14 13.35
CA PHE A 163 5.21 3.54 12.50
C PHE A 163 3.83 3.88 13.05
N GLN A 164 2.87 4.13 12.16
CA GLN A 164 1.49 4.27 12.60
C GLN A 164 0.90 2.89 12.99
N PRO A 165 0.08 2.83 14.05
CA PRO A 165 -0.65 1.62 14.40
C PRO A 165 -1.50 1.11 13.23
N GLN A 166 -1.58 -0.22 13.09
CA GLN A 166 -2.48 -0.87 12.14
C GLN A 166 -3.86 -1.08 12.77
#